data_AF-A0A2V9MB84-F1
#
_entry.id   AF-A0A2V9MB84-F1
#
_cell.length_a   1.000
_cell.length_b   1.000
_cell.length_c   1.000
_cell.angle_alpha   90.00
_cell.angle_beta   90.00
_cell.angle_gamma   90.00
#
_symmetry.space_group_name_H-M   'P 1'
#
loop_
_entity.id
_entity.type
_entity.pdbx_description
1 polymer ?
#
loop_
_entity_poly.entity_id
_entity_poly.type
_entity_poly.pdbx_seq_one_letter_code
_entity_poly.pdbx_strand_id
1 'polypeptide(L)'
;MRFFSNSQNRVPDASPENSGNFWQEEGIALLIAVIALSVFSLLGLYIGVASTTEVRISENYESHVQADLAARAGLNHARDLIRGLRFNDLLQGPDVDAPPPGTYPSTLSGQYAFRNWVDWSTARSLNMLNPPIDVGGPRHEGLFNTGKVGTTPGTPLIPATGVAFTAPNPYGPGTVITARYFVKVTDNDDGDGDPFTDSDRIIIVRSTGVAQTIRETGGPARANSVAVYEAMYKEYRLFDLDVPFAIQGDMVLPASSNMFNGNSFNIDGNPNRYGIGTIDTNPSNNIYPADEIKKGLSSNQTDQIKGSCCPKTEAAIGEITASLNDDQRLLLDPKFLWNVAYNLMPQFADNVYKGDQKWTGAFTDDLGHYDSSKPVDDPSQSFKVTYVNGDLDITGDVTGAGILFVTGKLSIRGSLKWAGMALVVGGSVDLSGHGAAVEGNLYLANLQPGNPPTFGNPAVTVGGSSTFQTNAALLRMVLRQLPPMEISRREITSSMDP
;
A
#
# COMPACT_ATOMS: atom_id res chain seq x y z
N MET A 1 26.03 -34.39 -121.64
CA MET A 1 25.77 -33.43 -122.73
C MET A 1 26.15 -32.05 -122.22
N ARG A 2 27.28 -31.48 -122.68
CA ARG A 2 27.76 -30.08 -122.55
C ARG A 2 27.90 -29.50 -121.12
N PHE A 3 28.94 -28.77 -120.71
CA PHE A 3 30.26 -28.41 -121.24
C PHE A 3 30.95 -27.54 -120.16
N PHE A 4 32.27 -27.48 -120.24
CA PHE A 4 33.22 -26.46 -119.75
C PHE A 4 33.97 -26.63 -118.41
N SER A 5 35.28 -26.69 -118.66
CA SER A 5 36.49 -26.62 -117.87
C SER A 5 36.61 -25.42 -116.93
N ASN A 6 37.35 -25.59 -115.83
CA ASN A 6 38.70 -24.99 -115.76
C ASN A 6 39.54 -25.58 -114.63
N SER A 7 40.79 -25.90 -114.97
CA SER A 7 41.86 -26.28 -114.07
C SER A 7 42.47 -25.06 -113.37
N GLN A 8 42.66 -25.10 -112.06
CA GLN A 8 43.83 -24.51 -111.40
C GLN A 8 44.17 -25.29 -110.12
N ASN A 9 45.43 -25.71 -110.03
CA ASN A 9 46.08 -26.23 -108.84
C ASN A 9 46.08 -25.19 -107.71
N ARG A 10 45.73 -25.61 -106.49
CA ARG A 10 46.13 -24.90 -105.26
C ARG A 10 46.63 -25.93 -104.24
N VAL A 11 47.79 -25.60 -103.68
CA VAL A 11 48.63 -26.31 -102.69
C VAL A 11 47.81 -26.76 -101.46
N PRO A 12 48.12 -27.92 -100.83
CA PRO A 12 47.57 -28.25 -99.53
C PRO A 12 48.30 -27.42 -98.46
N ASP A 13 47.69 -26.32 -98.02
CA ASP A 13 48.19 -25.55 -96.89
C ASP A 13 47.58 -26.12 -95.61
N ALA A 14 48.36 -26.99 -94.94
CA ALA A 14 48.11 -27.38 -93.57
C ALA A 14 48.50 -26.20 -92.67
N SER A 15 47.55 -25.30 -92.42
CA SER A 15 47.67 -24.30 -91.36
C SER A 15 47.10 -24.86 -90.04
N PRO A 16 47.83 -24.74 -88.92
CA PRO A 16 47.40 -25.24 -87.63
C PRO A 16 46.48 -24.21 -86.98
N GLU A 17 45.17 -24.33 -87.17
CA GLU A 17 44.21 -23.53 -86.40
C GLU A 17 44.04 -24.09 -84.98
N ASN A 18 44.91 -23.60 -84.11
CA ASN A 18 44.61 -23.07 -82.79
C ASN A 18 43.55 -23.82 -81.95
N SER A 19 44.00 -24.91 -81.32
CA SER A 19 43.35 -25.47 -80.13
C SER A 19 43.51 -24.51 -78.94
N GLY A 20 42.69 -23.46 -78.90
CA GLY A 20 42.64 -22.50 -77.81
C GLY A 20 42.12 -23.14 -76.51
N ASN A 21 43.03 -23.38 -75.57
CA ASN A 21 42.89 -23.25 -74.11
C ASN A 21 41.57 -23.62 -73.40
N PHE A 22 40.88 -24.71 -73.75
CA PHE A 22 39.80 -25.24 -72.90
C PHE A 22 40.28 -25.78 -71.54
N TRP A 23 41.59 -26.03 -71.37
CA TRP A 23 42.16 -26.61 -70.15
C TRP A 23 42.54 -25.59 -69.05
N GLN A 24 42.38 -24.27 -69.29
CA GLN A 24 42.71 -23.23 -68.29
C GLN A 24 41.48 -22.54 -67.68
N GLU A 25 40.33 -22.51 -68.37
CA GLU A 25 39.12 -21.87 -67.83
C GLU A 25 38.34 -22.77 -66.86
N GLU A 26 38.37 -24.09 -67.04
CA GLU A 26 37.67 -25.05 -66.15
C GLU A 26 38.21 -25.04 -64.71
N GLY A 27 39.53 -24.87 -64.54
CA GLY A 27 40.17 -24.80 -63.22
C GLY A 27 39.84 -23.52 -62.45
N ILE A 28 39.75 -22.38 -63.15
CA ILE A 28 39.34 -21.10 -62.55
C ILE A 28 37.84 -21.09 -62.26
N ALA A 29 37.01 -21.67 -63.13
CA ALA A 29 35.57 -21.78 -62.91
C ALA A 29 35.23 -22.61 -61.67
N LEU A 30 35.92 -23.73 -61.43
CA LEU A 30 35.76 -24.53 -60.22
C LEU A 30 36.15 -23.73 -58.95
N LEU A 31 37.25 -22.97 -59.02
CA LEU A 31 37.74 -22.18 -57.90
C LEU A 31 36.76 -21.05 -57.54
N ILE A 32 36.22 -20.37 -58.56
CA ILE A 32 35.15 -19.37 -58.39
C ILE A 32 33.88 -20.01 -57.81
N ALA A 33 33.49 -21.21 -58.27
CA ALA A 33 32.31 -21.92 -57.77
C ALA A 33 32.46 -22.33 -56.30
N VAL A 34 33.63 -22.83 -55.88
CA VAL A 34 33.90 -23.21 -54.48
C VAL A 34 33.94 -21.97 -53.59
N ILE A 35 34.56 -20.88 -54.03
CA ILE A 35 34.55 -19.61 -53.29
C ILE A 35 33.11 -19.10 -53.16
N ALA A 36 32.33 -19.07 -54.24
CA ALA A 36 30.94 -18.65 -54.22
C ALA A 36 30.09 -19.51 -53.27
N LEU A 37 30.21 -20.84 -53.35
CA LEU A 37 29.52 -21.77 -52.44
C LEU A 37 29.93 -21.56 -50.97
N SER A 38 31.22 -21.35 -50.71
CA SER A 38 31.70 -21.08 -49.34
C SER A 38 31.13 -19.78 -48.77
N VAL A 39 31.04 -18.73 -49.59
CA VAL A 39 30.42 -17.44 -49.21
C VAL A 39 28.92 -17.63 -48.98
N PHE A 40 28.22 -18.36 -49.84
CA PHE A 40 26.79 -18.64 -49.65
C PHE A 40 26.52 -19.51 -48.41
N SER A 41 27.37 -20.50 -48.11
CA SER A 41 27.28 -21.28 -46.88
C SER A 41 27.51 -20.42 -45.63
N LEU A 42 28.51 -19.53 -45.65
CA LEU A 42 28.76 -18.60 -44.56
C LEU A 42 27.61 -17.61 -44.37
N LEU A 43 27.04 -17.10 -45.47
CA LEU A 43 25.88 -16.22 -45.44
C LEU A 43 24.64 -16.93 -44.89
N GLY A 44 24.40 -18.17 -45.32
CA GLY A 44 23.30 -19.00 -44.82
C GLY A 44 23.44 -19.30 -43.32
N LEU A 45 24.66 -19.62 -42.86
CA LEU A 45 24.96 -19.81 -41.45
C LEU A 45 24.74 -18.51 -40.65
N TYR A 46 25.22 -17.38 -41.17
CA TYR A 46 25.04 -16.07 -40.54
C TYR A 46 23.57 -15.70 -40.39
N ILE A 47 22.75 -15.86 -41.44
CA ILE A 47 21.31 -15.59 -41.41
C ILE A 47 20.62 -16.50 -40.39
N GLY A 48 20.98 -17.79 -40.33
CA GLY A 48 20.43 -18.72 -39.35
C GLY A 48 20.76 -18.33 -37.90
N VAL A 49 22.01 -17.95 -37.63
CA VAL A 49 22.42 -17.48 -36.28
C VAL A 49 21.78 -16.13 -35.95
N ALA A 50 21.70 -15.20 -36.90
CA ALA A 50 21.08 -13.89 -36.69
C ALA A 50 19.59 -14.03 -36.38
N SER A 51 18.85 -14.82 -37.17
CA SER A 51 17.40 -15.02 -36.95
C SER A 51 17.11 -15.71 -35.62
N THR A 52 17.86 -16.75 -35.26
CA THR A 52 17.71 -17.40 -33.95
C THR A 52 18.05 -16.46 -32.80
N THR A 53 19.02 -15.58 -32.97
CA THR A 53 19.38 -14.55 -31.98
C THR A 53 18.28 -13.49 -31.85
N GLU A 54 17.71 -13.02 -32.96
CA GLU A 54 16.61 -12.04 -32.95
C GLU A 54 15.37 -12.59 -32.23
N VAL A 55 14.96 -13.84 -32.53
CA VAL A 55 13.84 -14.48 -31.83
C VAL A 55 14.11 -14.57 -30.33
N ARG A 56 15.32 -14.99 -29.95
CA ARG A 56 15.74 -15.06 -28.54
C ARG A 56 15.69 -13.69 -27.85
N ILE A 57 16.17 -12.64 -28.52
CA ILE A 57 16.12 -11.27 -27.98
C ILE A 57 14.67 -10.83 -27.80
N SER A 58 13.84 -11.03 -28.81
CA SER A 58 12.42 -10.64 -28.78
C SER A 58 11.67 -11.32 -27.64
N GLU A 59 11.84 -12.62 -27.46
CA GLU A 59 11.17 -13.35 -26.39
C GLU A 59 11.71 -13.02 -25.01
N ASN A 60 13.02 -12.84 -24.86
CA ASN A 60 13.60 -12.39 -23.60
C ASN A 60 13.06 -11.01 -23.22
N TYR A 61 12.90 -10.12 -24.20
CA TYR A 61 12.30 -8.81 -24.00
C TYR A 61 10.81 -8.91 -23.60
N GLU A 62 10.01 -9.70 -24.32
CA GLU A 62 8.59 -9.89 -24.00
C GLU A 62 8.40 -10.51 -22.62
N SER A 63 9.13 -11.60 -22.33
CA SER A 63 9.12 -12.27 -21.03
C SER A 63 9.53 -11.33 -19.90
N HIS A 64 10.55 -10.49 -20.11
CA HIS A 64 10.93 -9.48 -19.12
C HIS A 64 9.82 -8.45 -18.87
N VAL A 65 9.16 -7.95 -19.92
CA VAL A 65 8.03 -7.03 -19.78
C VAL A 65 6.87 -7.69 -19.03
N GLN A 66 6.58 -8.97 -19.29
CA GLN A 66 5.54 -9.70 -18.56
C GLN A 66 5.89 -9.89 -17.08
N ALA A 67 7.15 -10.21 -16.77
CA ALA A 67 7.65 -10.30 -15.39
C ALA A 67 7.57 -8.93 -14.67
N ASP A 68 7.95 -7.85 -15.35
CA ASP A 68 7.86 -6.48 -14.84
C ASP A 68 6.43 -6.09 -14.44
N LEU A 69 5.48 -6.31 -15.35
CA LEU A 69 4.07 -6.03 -15.11
C LEU A 69 3.50 -6.88 -13.98
N ALA A 70 3.88 -8.16 -13.89
CA ALA A 70 3.48 -9.03 -12.80
C ALA A 70 4.00 -8.53 -11.44
N ALA A 71 5.29 -8.17 -11.35
CA ALA A 71 5.89 -7.65 -10.13
C ALA A 71 5.22 -6.34 -9.66
N ARG A 72 4.98 -5.40 -10.58
CA ARG A 72 4.28 -4.14 -10.28
C ARG A 72 2.84 -4.38 -9.82
N ALA A 73 2.14 -5.32 -10.43
CA ALA A 73 0.80 -5.69 -10.03
C ALA A 73 0.77 -6.33 -8.63
N GLY A 74 1.76 -7.14 -8.29
CA GLY A 74 1.91 -7.69 -6.94
C GLY A 74 2.09 -6.61 -5.88
N LEU A 75 2.89 -5.57 -6.13
CA LEU A 75 3.00 -4.42 -5.23
C LEU A 75 1.68 -3.64 -5.10
N ASN A 76 0.98 -3.39 -6.20
CA ASN A 76 -0.29 -2.67 -6.15
C ASN A 76 -1.36 -3.49 -5.39
N HIS A 77 -1.42 -4.80 -5.62
CA HIS A 77 -2.33 -5.69 -4.89
C HIS A 77 -2.01 -5.72 -3.39
N ALA A 78 -0.73 -5.80 -3.03
CA ALA A 78 -0.28 -5.71 -1.65
C ALA A 78 -0.68 -4.39 -0.98
N ARG A 79 -0.55 -3.26 -1.68
CA ARG A 79 -0.97 -1.94 -1.21
C ARG A 79 -2.47 -1.85 -0.92
N ASP A 80 -3.29 -2.56 -1.68
CA ASP A 80 -4.73 -2.55 -1.46
C ASP A 80 -5.12 -3.48 -0.30
N LEU A 81 -4.40 -4.59 -0.12
CA LEU A 81 -4.64 -5.58 0.95
C LEU A 81 -4.08 -5.19 2.32
N ILE A 82 -3.01 -4.40 2.39
CA ILE A 82 -2.34 -4.03 3.65
C ILE A 82 -3.25 -3.25 4.62
N ARG A 83 -4.32 -2.63 4.11
CA ARG A 83 -5.31 -1.90 4.91
C ARG A 83 -5.97 -2.84 5.92
N GLY A 84 -6.01 -2.42 7.18
CA GLY A 84 -6.63 -3.15 8.28
C GLY A 84 -5.77 -4.26 8.86
N LEU A 85 -4.62 -4.57 8.27
CA LEU A 85 -3.71 -5.61 8.74
C LEU A 85 -2.71 -5.07 9.76
N ARG A 86 -2.23 -5.93 10.66
CA ARG A 86 -1.16 -5.59 11.60
C ARG A 86 0.18 -5.97 10.98
N PHE A 87 1.18 -5.08 11.06
CA PHE A 87 2.50 -5.36 10.49
C PHE A 87 3.14 -6.59 11.12
N ASN A 88 3.06 -6.76 12.44
CA ASN A 88 3.53 -7.97 13.12
C ASN A 88 2.88 -9.25 12.58
N ASP A 89 1.58 -9.24 12.26
CA ASP A 89 0.92 -10.42 11.67
C ASP A 89 1.46 -10.73 10.27
N LEU A 90 1.76 -9.70 9.48
CA LEU A 90 2.35 -9.85 8.14
C LEU A 90 3.77 -10.41 8.21
N LEU A 91 4.56 -9.99 9.20
CA LEU A 91 5.93 -10.45 9.40
C LEU A 91 5.96 -11.90 9.89
N GLN A 92 5.11 -12.24 10.86
CA GLN A 92 5.06 -13.56 11.50
C GLN A 92 4.43 -14.62 10.61
N GLY A 93 3.46 -14.25 9.78
CA GLY A 93 2.74 -15.18 8.91
C GLY A 93 1.40 -15.66 9.50
N PRO A 94 0.69 -16.55 8.77
CA PRO A 94 -0.65 -17.02 9.13
C PRO A 94 -0.68 -18.01 10.31
N ASP A 95 0.41 -18.72 10.59
CA ASP A 95 0.52 -19.67 11.69
C ASP A 95 1.29 -19.09 12.89
N VAL A 96 1.10 -19.73 14.04
CA VAL A 96 1.19 -19.12 15.37
C VAL A 96 2.58 -18.75 15.82
N ASP A 97 3.56 -19.50 15.37
CA ASP A 97 4.85 -19.50 16.05
C ASP A 97 5.80 -18.75 15.16
N ALA A 98 5.76 -17.41 15.28
CA ALA A 98 6.94 -16.61 14.99
C ALA A 98 8.12 -17.40 15.55
N PRO A 99 9.07 -17.84 14.70
CA PRO A 99 10.09 -18.76 15.12
C PRO A 99 10.77 -18.20 16.38
N PRO A 100 10.95 -19.00 17.46
CA PRO A 100 11.32 -18.47 18.76
C PRO A 100 12.53 -17.53 18.64
N PRO A 101 12.56 -16.41 19.39
CA PRO A 101 13.65 -15.44 19.33
C PRO A 101 15.01 -16.16 19.43
N GLY A 102 15.86 -16.00 18.40
CA GLY A 102 17.14 -16.70 18.26
C GLY A 102 17.16 -17.92 17.33
N THR A 103 16.03 -18.32 16.72
CA THR A 103 16.00 -19.27 15.59
C THR A 103 16.77 -18.72 14.38
N TYR A 104 16.78 -17.39 14.26
CA TYR A 104 17.47 -16.65 13.23
C TYR A 104 18.53 -15.74 13.84
N PRO A 105 19.65 -15.49 13.12
CA PRO A 105 20.65 -14.54 13.57
C PRO A 105 20.03 -13.14 13.65
N SER A 106 20.36 -12.35 14.68
CA SER A 106 19.83 -10.98 14.83
C SER A 106 20.18 -10.05 13.64
N THR A 107 21.14 -10.44 12.80
CA THR A 107 21.47 -9.73 11.55
C THR A 107 20.52 -10.04 10.39
N LEU A 108 19.54 -10.93 10.55
CA LEU A 108 18.72 -11.41 9.43
C LEU A 108 17.81 -10.32 8.84
N SER A 109 17.28 -9.41 9.66
CA SER A 109 16.40 -8.33 9.17
C SER A 109 17.12 -7.43 8.15
N GLY A 110 18.40 -7.14 8.39
CA GLY A 110 19.27 -6.41 7.47
C GLY A 110 19.79 -7.21 6.27
N GLN A 111 19.61 -8.54 6.23
CA GLN A 111 20.10 -9.36 5.12
C GLN A 111 19.20 -9.27 3.90
N TYR A 112 19.77 -8.77 2.80
CA TYR A 112 19.05 -8.64 1.54
C TYR A 112 18.43 -9.98 1.06
N ALA A 113 19.15 -11.10 1.23
CA ALA A 113 18.66 -12.42 0.85
C ALA A 113 17.39 -12.84 1.62
N PHE A 114 17.20 -12.33 2.83
CA PHE A 114 15.99 -12.58 3.62
C PHE A 114 14.78 -11.82 3.07
N ARG A 115 14.97 -10.69 2.39
CA ARG A 115 13.88 -9.92 1.75
C ARG A 115 13.34 -10.62 0.50
N ASN A 116 14.13 -11.49 -0.10
CA ASN A 116 13.69 -12.29 -1.22
C ASN A 116 12.68 -13.37 -0.79
N TRP A 117 11.66 -13.55 -1.63
CA TRP A 117 10.73 -14.66 -1.49
C TRP A 117 11.42 -16.01 -1.72
N VAL A 118 12.20 -16.11 -2.80
CA VAL A 118 13.14 -17.21 -3.08
C VAL A 118 14.43 -16.64 -3.66
N ASP A 119 15.50 -17.42 -3.65
CA ASP A 119 16.75 -17.02 -4.31
C ASP A 119 16.59 -16.89 -5.84
N TRP A 120 17.48 -16.12 -6.47
CA TRP A 120 17.43 -15.88 -7.91
C TRP A 120 17.56 -17.13 -8.77
N SER A 121 18.26 -18.17 -8.28
CA SER A 121 18.41 -19.40 -9.05
C SER A 121 17.09 -20.15 -9.11
N THR A 122 16.41 -20.29 -7.97
CA THR A 122 15.06 -20.85 -7.86
C THR A 122 14.05 -20.06 -8.68
N ALA A 123 14.05 -18.72 -8.61
CA ALA A 123 13.14 -17.90 -9.42
C ALA A 123 13.31 -18.12 -10.93
N ARG A 124 14.57 -18.27 -11.40
CA ARG A 124 14.89 -18.48 -12.81
C ARG A 124 14.60 -19.90 -13.31
N SER A 125 14.52 -20.88 -12.41
CA SER A 125 14.17 -22.28 -12.74
C SER A 125 12.75 -22.69 -12.36
N LEU A 126 11.99 -21.82 -11.70
CA LEU A 126 10.65 -22.05 -11.18
C LEU A 126 9.69 -22.65 -12.22
N ASN A 127 8.99 -23.71 -11.83
CA ASN A 127 7.83 -24.21 -12.56
C ASN A 127 6.61 -23.31 -12.32
N MET A 128 6.47 -22.26 -13.14
CA MET A 128 5.37 -21.29 -13.04
C MET A 128 3.96 -21.91 -13.14
N LEU A 129 3.82 -23.08 -13.78
CA LEU A 129 2.55 -23.80 -13.93
C LEU A 129 2.16 -24.57 -12.67
N ASN A 130 3.14 -25.13 -11.96
CA ASN A 130 2.94 -25.89 -10.73
C ASN A 130 4.06 -25.59 -9.73
N PRO A 131 4.06 -24.40 -9.12
CA PRO A 131 5.12 -23.95 -8.22
C PRO A 131 5.24 -24.66 -6.87
N PRO A 132 4.24 -25.38 -6.27
CA PRO A 132 4.33 -25.91 -4.92
C PRO A 132 5.60 -26.68 -4.56
N ILE A 133 6.22 -27.40 -5.50
CA ILE A 133 7.45 -28.16 -5.24
C ILE A 133 8.67 -27.24 -5.12
N ASP A 134 8.68 -26.14 -5.87
CA ASP A 134 9.78 -25.18 -5.89
C ASP A 134 9.68 -24.15 -4.76
N VAL A 135 8.49 -23.99 -4.18
CA VAL A 135 8.16 -22.92 -3.22
C VAL A 135 7.65 -23.46 -1.87
N GLY A 136 7.40 -24.76 -1.79
CA GLY A 136 6.85 -25.46 -0.64
C GLY A 136 7.91 -25.81 0.39
N GLY A 137 8.44 -24.79 1.06
CA GLY A 137 9.14 -24.92 2.34
C GLY A 137 8.30 -24.38 3.50
N PRO A 138 8.74 -24.53 4.77
CA PRO A 138 8.06 -23.99 5.95
C PRO A 138 8.14 -22.46 6.07
N ARG A 139 8.27 -21.73 4.96
CA ARG A 139 8.36 -20.27 4.98
C ARG A 139 6.97 -19.66 5.01
N HIS A 140 6.35 -19.70 6.18
CA HIS A 140 5.10 -19.02 6.45
C HIS A 140 5.32 -17.54 6.75
N GLU A 141 6.56 -17.13 7.02
CA GLU A 141 6.92 -15.77 7.42
C GLU A 141 6.87 -14.80 6.22
N GLY A 142 6.42 -13.58 6.48
CA GLY A 142 6.32 -12.55 5.45
C GLY A 142 5.21 -12.78 4.41
N LEU A 143 4.31 -13.74 4.62
CA LEU A 143 3.13 -13.92 3.76
C LEU A 143 2.07 -12.87 4.08
N PHE A 144 1.45 -12.30 3.04
CA PHE A 144 0.26 -11.47 3.21
C PHE A 144 -0.89 -12.30 3.76
N ASN A 145 -1.36 -11.98 4.97
CA ASN A 145 -2.34 -12.78 5.69
C ASN A 145 -3.19 -11.93 6.66
N THR A 146 -4.30 -12.48 7.15
CA THR A 146 -5.24 -11.77 8.05
C THR A 146 -4.79 -11.69 9.51
N GLY A 147 -3.66 -12.29 9.86
CA GLY A 147 -3.25 -12.51 11.24
C GLY A 147 -4.02 -13.61 11.94
N LYS A 148 -3.42 -14.12 13.00
CA LYS A 148 -4.00 -15.15 13.87
C LYS A 148 -4.96 -14.52 14.88
N VAL A 149 -6.09 -15.19 15.14
CA VAL A 149 -7.00 -14.83 16.24
C VAL A 149 -7.08 -16.00 17.23
N GLY A 150 -6.63 -15.79 18.46
CA GLY A 150 -6.63 -16.82 19.50
C GLY A 150 -5.79 -18.04 19.12
N THR A 151 -6.42 -19.19 18.85
CA THR A 151 -5.78 -20.43 18.38
C THR A 151 -5.94 -20.68 16.87
N THR A 152 -6.74 -19.88 16.18
CA THR A 152 -7.11 -20.09 14.77
C THR A 152 -6.11 -19.39 13.84
N PRO A 153 -5.41 -20.13 12.95
CA PRO A 153 -4.50 -19.53 11.97
C PRO A 153 -5.20 -18.49 11.08
N GLY A 154 -4.44 -17.47 10.69
CA GLY A 154 -4.86 -16.49 9.70
C GLY A 154 -5.04 -17.09 8.31
N THR A 155 -5.78 -16.39 7.45
CA THR A 155 -5.95 -16.78 6.04
C THR A 155 -4.91 -16.07 5.19
N PRO A 156 -4.12 -16.78 4.37
CA PRO A 156 -3.26 -16.15 3.37
C PRO A 156 -4.10 -15.38 2.34
N LEU A 157 -3.83 -14.09 2.20
CA LEU A 157 -4.48 -13.19 1.23
C LEU A 157 -3.76 -13.19 -0.11
N ILE A 158 -2.43 -13.34 -0.09
CA ILE A 158 -1.62 -13.67 -1.26
C ILE A 158 -1.00 -15.05 -1.00
N PRO A 159 -1.31 -16.07 -1.83
CA PRO A 159 -0.83 -17.41 -1.59
C PRO A 159 0.69 -17.49 -1.78
N ALA A 160 1.35 -18.34 -1.00
CA ALA A 160 2.79 -18.63 -1.15
C ALA A 160 3.15 -19.16 -2.55
N THR A 161 2.19 -19.78 -3.24
CA THR A 161 2.30 -20.25 -4.62
C THR A 161 2.15 -19.13 -5.65
N GLY A 162 1.98 -17.88 -5.22
CA GLY A 162 1.86 -16.70 -6.06
C GLY A 162 0.52 -16.62 -6.80
N VAL A 163 0.29 -15.49 -7.47
CA VAL A 163 -0.93 -15.24 -8.24
C VAL A 163 -0.59 -15.25 -9.73
N ALA A 164 -1.31 -16.08 -10.49
CA ALA A 164 -1.08 -16.29 -11.90
C ALA A 164 -1.81 -15.23 -12.75
N PHE A 165 -1.12 -14.72 -13.76
CA PHE A 165 -1.72 -14.01 -14.88
C PHE A 165 -2.01 -14.99 -15.98
N THR A 166 -3.24 -14.93 -16.49
CA THR A 166 -3.71 -15.82 -17.53
C THR A 166 -4.19 -15.02 -18.73
N ALA A 167 -3.96 -15.56 -19.91
CA ALA A 167 -4.48 -15.05 -21.18
C ALA A 167 -5.28 -16.16 -21.88
N PRO A 168 -6.24 -15.80 -22.76
CA PRO A 168 -6.89 -16.79 -23.62
C PRO A 168 -5.85 -17.57 -24.43
N ASN A 169 -6.02 -18.89 -24.53
CA ASN A 169 -5.13 -19.73 -25.32
C ASN A 169 -5.29 -19.40 -26.82
N PRO A 170 -4.26 -18.93 -27.53
CA PRO A 170 -4.38 -18.60 -28.96
C PRO A 170 -4.53 -19.83 -29.86
N TYR A 171 -4.26 -21.04 -29.35
CA TYR A 171 -4.24 -22.29 -30.11
C TYR A 171 -5.41 -23.23 -29.79
N GLY A 172 -6.37 -22.82 -28.96
CA GLY A 172 -7.50 -23.68 -28.59
C GLY A 172 -8.33 -23.14 -27.43
N PRO A 173 -9.28 -23.94 -26.89
CA PRO A 173 -10.03 -23.56 -25.71
C PRO A 173 -9.14 -23.49 -24.45
N GLY A 174 -9.52 -22.63 -23.51
CA GLY A 174 -8.85 -22.50 -22.21
C GLY A 174 -7.98 -21.25 -22.07
N THR A 175 -7.14 -21.23 -21.04
CA THR A 175 -6.21 -20.13 -20.76
C THR A 175 -4.79 -20.66 -20.61
N VAL A 176 -3.82 -19.79 -20.88
CA VAL A 176 -2.39 -20.03 -20.64
C VAL A 176 -1.90 -19.10 -19.55
N ILE A 177 -1.00 -19.58 -18.70
CA ILE A 177 -0.34 -18.75 -17.69
C ILE A 177 0.80 -18.01 -18.39
N THR A 178 0.77 -16.68 -18.37
CA THR A 178 1.79 -15.83 -19.00
C THR A 178 2.85 -15.39 -18.01
N ALA A 179 2.43 -15.02 -16.81
CA ALA A 179 3.31 -14.62 -15.72
C ALA A 179 2.71 -15.01 -14.37
N ARG A 180 3.51 -14.89 -13.32
CA ARG A 180 3.08 -15.05 -11.93
C ARG A 180 3.82 -14.06 -11.05
N TYR A 181 3.15 -13.48 -10.08
CA TYR A 181 3.82 -12.69 -9.06
C TYR A 181 3.74 -13.34 -7.69
N PHE A 182 4.75 -13.02 -6.89
CA PHE A 182 4.90 -13.41 -5.50
C PHE A 182 5.13 -12.14 -4.68
N VAL A 183 4.73 -12.17 -3.42
CA VAL A 183 4.92 -11.05 -2.50
C VAL A 183 5.48 -11.58 -1.20
N LYS A 184 6.45 -10.86 -0.64
CA LYS A 184 6.97 -11.08 0.70
C LYS A 184 7.05 -9.77 1.46
N VAL A 185 6.70 -9.82 2.73
CA VAL A 185 6.85 -8.73 3.70
C VAL A 185 8.04 -9.02 4.59
N THR A 186 8.86 -8.02 4.86
CA THR A 186 9.96 -8.09 5.81
C THR A 186 10.07 -6.79 6.58
N ASP A 187 10.67 -6.88 7.76
CA ASP A 187 11.07 -5.73 8.56
C ASP A 187 12.21 -4.93 7.87
N ASN A 188 12.37 -3.65 8.21
CA ASN A 188 13.38 -2.74 7.67
C ASN A 188 14.67 -2.64 8.49
N ASP A 189 14.86 -3.53 9.48
CA ASP A 189 15.98 -3.52 10.44
C ASP A 189 15.99 -2.22 11.25
N ASP A 190 15.12 -2.17 12.25
CA ASP A 190 14.97 -1.06 13.19
C ASP A 190 16.01 -1.07 14.34
N GLY A 191 16.93 -2.04 14.30
CA GLY A 191 18.03 -2.19 15.26
C GLY A 191 17.69 -3.00 16.52
N ASP A 192 16.52 -3.64 16.59
CA ASP A 192 16.15 -4.53 17.69
C ASP A 192 16.63 -6.00 17.49
N GLY A 193 16.98 -6.35 16.25
CA GLY A 193 17.48 -7.67 15.87
C GLY A 193 16.40 -8.75 15.76
N ASP A 194 15.12 -8.37 15.72
CA ASP A 194 13.96 -9.23 15.50
C ASP A 194 13.32 -8.96 14.13
N PRO A 195 13.47 -9.86 13.14
CA PRO A 195 12.84 -9.67 11.82
C PRO A 195 11.32 -9.91 11.79
N PHE A 196 10.70 -10.29 12.92
CA PHE A 196 9.29 -10.71 13.02
C PHE A 196 8.41 -9.80 13.88
N THR A 197 9.00 -8.76 14.48
CA THR A 197 8.27 -7.73 15.21
C THR A 197 8.71 -6.39 14.68
N ASP A 198 7.76 -5.53 14.39
CA ASP A 198 8.02 -4.17 13.93
C ASP A 198 7.98 -3.20 15.13
N SER A 199 9.07 -2.44 15.35
CA SER A 199 9.14 -1.43 16.40
C SER A 199 9.01 0.01 15.88
N ASP A 200 9.40 0.28 14.62
CA ASP A 200 9.42 1.63 14.04
C ASP A 200 8.23 1.95 13.12
N ARG A 201 7.34 0.98 12.88
CA ARG A 201 6.12 1.06 12.06
C ARG A 201 6.40 1.11 10.57
N ILE A 202 7.51 0.53 10.14
CA ILE A 202 7.91 0.47 8.75
C ILE A 202 8.04 -0.99 8.34
N ILE A 203 7.47 -1.33 7.20
CA ILE A 203 7.69 -2.64 6.58
C ILE A 203 8.11 -2.49 5.14
N ILE A 204 8.85 -3.47 4.68
CA ILE A 204 9.28 -3.63 3.31
C ILE A 204 8.39 -4.68 2.66
N VAL A 205 7.77 -4.31 1.55
CA VAL A 205 7.03 -5.24 0.71
C VAL A 205 7.81 -5.41 -0.59
N ARG A 206 8.22 -6.64 -0.88
CA ARG A 206 8.90 -7.01 -2.11
C ARG A 206 7.98 -7.88 -2.96
N SER A 207 7.83 -7.51 -4.23
CA SER A 207 7.13 -8.34 -5.21
C SER A 207 8.10 -8.85 -6.28
N THR A 208 8.04 -10.15 -6.53
CA THR A 208 8.80 -10.83 -7.57
C THR A 208 7.86 -11.31 -8.66
N GLY A 209 8.03 -10.79 -9.86
CA GLY A 209 7.34 -11.26 -11.06
C GLY A 209 8.22 -12.26 -11.81
N VAL A 210 7.61 -13.35 -12.27
CA VAL A 210 8.25 -14.41 -13.02
C VAL A 210 7.44 -14.69 -14.28
N ALA A 211 8.10 -14.73 -15.43
CA ALA A 211 7.49 -15.06 -16.71
C ALA A 211 8.40 -16.03 -17.48
N GLN A 212 7.81 -16.96 -18.24
CA GLN A 212 8.58 -17.97 -18.95
C GLN A 212 9.32 -17.41 -20.16
N THR A 213 10.50 -17.96 -20.45
CA THR A 213 11.24 -17.81 -21.71
C THR A 213 11.21 -19.14 -22.47
N ILE A 214 11.63 -19.16 -23.74
CA ILE A 214 11.94 -20.44 -24.39
C ILE A 214 12.95 -21.21 -23.54
N ARG A 215 12.64 -22.48 -23.26
CA ARG A 215 13.53 -23.39 -22.50
C ARG A 215 14.73 -23.76 -23.35
N GLU A 216 15.93 -23.52 -22.83
CA GLU A 216 17.15 -24.03 -23.44
C GLU A 216 17.35 -25.51 -23.10
N THR A 217 17.36 -26.37 -24.12
CA THR A 217 17.69 -27.79 -23.97
C THR A 217 19.22 -27.95 -24.01
N GLY A 218 19.89 -28.01 -22.85
CA GLY A 218 21.33 -28.35 -22.77
C GLY A 218 22.22 -27.62 -21.76
N GLY A 219 21.69 -26.81 -20.84
CA GLY A 219 22.46 -26.12 -19.79
C GLY A 219 21.66 -25.95 -18.48
N PRO A 220 22.21 -25.31 -17.42
CA PRO A 220 21.44 -24.99 -16.21
C PRO A 220 20.21 -24.16 -16.61
N ALA A 221 19.03 -24.72 -16.36
CA ALA A 221 17.78 -24.23 -16.92
C ALA A 221 17.50 -22.77 -16.50
N ARG A 222 17.78 -21.81 -17.37
CA ARG A 222 17.12 -20.51 -17.35
C ARG A 222 15.79 -20.68 -18.08
N ALA A 223 14.73 -20.83 -17.32
CA ALA A 223 13.38 -21.02 -17.85
C ALA A 223 12.54 -19.74 -17.78
N ASN A 224 12.97 -18.74 -17.00
CA ASN A 224 12.18 -17.56 -16.71
C ASN A 224 12.97 -16.24 -16.72
N SER A 225 12.29 -15.17 -17.15
CA SER A 225 12.62 -13.79 -16.79
C SER A 225 12.08 -13.47 -15.41
N VAL A 226 12.82 -12.67 -14.65
CA VAL A 226 12.48 -12.31 -13.27
C VAL A 226 12.65 -10.81 -13.10
N ALA A 227 11.63 -10.13 -12.59
CA ALA A 227 11.66 -8.73 -12.20
C ALA A 227 11.28 -8.61 -10.73
N VAL A 228 11.93 -7.70 -10.00
CA VAL A 228 11.71 -7.52 -8.56
C VAL A 228 11.48 -6.04 -8.29
N TYR A 229 10.41 -5.74 -7.56
CA TYR A 229 10.12 -4.41 -7.06
C TYR A 229 9.98 -4.43 -5.56
N GLU A 230 10.39 -3.34 -4.93
CA GLU A 230 10.30 -3.13 -3.50
C GLU A 230 9.62 -1.80 -3.20
N ALA A 231 8.76 -1.79 -2.19
CA ALA A 231 8.20 -0.58 -1.62
C ALA A 231 8.29 -0.63 -0.09
N MET A 232 8.52 0.54 0.51
CA MET A 232 8.49 0.72 1.97
C MET A 232 7.18 1.38 2.37
N TYR A 233 6.50 0.82 3.37
CA TYR A 233 5.24 1.32 3.88
C TYR A 233 5.37 1.70 5.36
N LYS A 234 4.83 2.86 5.73
CA LYS A 234 4.76 3.31 7.13
C LYS A 234 3.31 3.38 7.63
N GLU A 235 3.05 2.77 8.79
CA GLU A 235 1.80 2.95 9.51
C GLU A 235 1.84 4.28 10.27
N TYR A 236 1.13 5.29 9.75
CA TYR A 236 1.04 6.58 10.42
C TYR A 236 0.01 6.58 11.54
N ARG A 237 0.38 7.14 12.68
CA ARG A 237 -0.51 7.36 13.82
C ARG A 237 -0.80 8.85 14.03
N LEU A 238 -1.19 9.53 12.94
CA LEU A 238 -1.43 10.98 12.93
C LEU A 238 -2.41 11.42 14.02
N PHE A 239 -3.51 10.68 14.19
CA PHE A 239 -4.59 11.03 15.10
C PHE A 239 -4.56 10.27 16.44
N ASP A 240 -3.47 9.51 16.72
CA ASP A 240 -3.25 8.83 18.01
C ASP A 240 -2.73 9.82 19.06
N LEU A 241 -3.55 10.81 19.43
CA LEU A 241 -3.13 11.99 20.21
C LEU A 241 -3.14 11.78 21.75
N ASP A 242 -3.28 10.54 22.21
CA ASP A 242 -3.38 10.16 23.62
C ASP A 242 -4.45 10.94 24.42
N VAL A 243 -5.48 11.47 23.76
CA VAL A 243 -6.62 12.14 24.40
C VAL A 243 -7.93 11.70 23.74
N PRO A 244 -9.03 11.57 24.49
CA PRO A 244 -10.33 11.21 23.94
C PRO A 244 -10.96 12.38 23.18
N PHE A 245 -10.56 13.62 23.48
CA PHE A 245 -11.00 14.80 22.77
C PHE A 245 -9.78 15.71 22.48
N ALA A 246 -9.41 15.83 21.22
CA ALA A 246 -8.38 16.75 20.73
C ALA A 246 -9.02 17.93 20.00
N ILE A 247 -8.59 19.15 20.32
CA ILE A 247 -9.05 20.38 19.66
C ILE A 247 -7.85 21.15 19.14
N GLN A 248 -7.80 21.41 17.84
CA GLN A 248 -6.72 22.11 17.18
C GLN A 248 -7.16 23.51 16.72
N GLY A 249 -6.46 24.53 17.20
CA GLY A 249 -6.66 25.93 16.84
C GLY A 249 -5.98 26.88 17.82
N ASP A 250 -5.84 28.14 17.41
CA ASP A 250 -5.28 29.23 18.23
C ASP A 250 -6.29 29.67 19.31
N MET A 251 -7.53 29.95 18.90
CA MET A 251 -8.65 30.27 19.79
C MET A 251 -9.77 29.23 19.67
N VAL A 252 -10.41 28.90 20.79
CA VAL A 252 -11.55 27.99 20.84
C VAL A 252 -12.81 28.75 21.26
N LEU A 253 -13.87 28.62 20.48
CA LEU A 253 -15.14 29.34 20.68
C LEU A 253 -16.26 28.39 21.14
N PRO A 254 -17.34 28.89 21.77
CA PRO A 254 -18.54 28.09 21.96
C PRO A 254 -19.27 27.89 20.63
N ALA A 255 -19.72 26.66 20.32
CA ALA A 255 -20.50 26.37 19.10
C ALA A 255 -21.96 26.84 19.20
N SER A 256 -22.44 27.11 20.40
CA SER A 256 -23.77 27.60 20.75
C SER A 256 -23.65 28.66 21.86
N SER A 257 -24.69 28.86 22.69
CA SER A 257 -24.69 29.90 23.73
C SER A 257 -23.57 29.74 24.77
N ASN A 258 -23.22 28.50 25.14
CA ASN A 258 -22.10 28.18 26.05
C ASN A 258 -21.26 27.02 25.50
N MET A 259 -20.02 26.94 25.96
CA MET A 259 -19.11 25.84 25.63
C MET A 259 -19.48 24.54 26.38
N PHE A 260 -19.89 24.65 27.64
CA PHE A 260 -20.32 23.50 28.44
C PHE A 260 -21.73 23.73 29.00
N ASN A 261 -22.66 22.81 28.76
CA ASN A 261 -24.05 22.90 29.18
C ASN A 261 -24.44 21.75 30.11
N GLY A 262 -24.89 22.07 31.33
CA GLY A 262 -25.25 21.07 32.35
C GLY A 262 -24.04 20.39 32.99
N ASN A 263 -24.27 19.36 33.80
CA ASN A 263 -23.21 18.63 34.53
C ASN A 263 -23.26 17.11 34.29
N SER A 264 -23.91 16.67 33.22
CA SER A 264 -24.16 15.25 32.93
C SER A 264 -23.18 14.65 31.91
N PHE A 265 -22.32 15.46 31.31
CA PHE A 265 -21.30 14.99 30.38
C PHE A 265 -20.11 14.41 31.15
N ASN A 266 -19.37 13.48 30.55
CA ASN A 266 -18.17 12.89 31.14
C ASN A 266 -17.10 12.66 30.07
N ILE A 267 -15.95 13.32 30.20
CA ILE A 267 -14.79 13.15 29.34
C ILE A 267 -13.69 12.51 30.18
N ASP A 268 -13.41 11.23 29.93
CA ASP A 268 -12.46 10.45 30.70
C ASP A 268 -11.24 10.09 29.86
N GLY A 269 -10.13 10.77 30.14
CA GLY A 269 -8.84 10.52 29.50
C GLY A 269 -8.00 9.43 30.14
N ASN A 270 -8.42 8.80 31.25
CA ASN A 270 -7.57 7.83 31.94
C ASN A 270 -7.27 6.60 31.06
N PRO A 271 -6.00 6.10 31.04
CA PRO A 271 -4.88 6.48 31.91
C PRO A 271 -4.06 7.69 31.43
N ASN A 272 -4.42 8.29 30.30
CA ASN A 272 -3.69 9.40 29.71
C ASN A 272 -3.82 10.69 30.52
N ARG A 273 -2.92 11.63 30.23
CA ARG A 273 -2.72 12.84 31.02
C ARG A 273 -3.96 13.72 31.07
N TYR A 274 -4.64 13.91 29.94
CA TYR A 274 -5.73 14.86 29.78
C TYR A 274 -6.98 14.19 29.22
N GLY A 275 -8.15 14.68 29.65
CA GLY A 275 -9.44 14.37 29.00
C GLY A 275 -9.65 15.22 27.75
N ILE A 276 -9.19 16.48 27.75
CA ILE A 276 -9.15 17.31 26.55
C ILE A 276 -7.71 17.77 26.29
N GLY A 277 -7.18 17.43 25.13
CA GLY A 277 -5.91 17.94 24.62
C GLY A 277 -6.15 19.06 23.62
N THR A 278 -5.33 20.11 23.68
CA THR A 278 -5.35 21.20 22.71
C THR A 278 -4.05 21.26 21.92
N ILE A 279 -4.18 21.48 20.61
CA ILE A 279 -3.06 21.71 19.70
C ILE A 279 -3.14 23.18 19.27
N ASP A 280 -2.16 23.96 19.70
CA ASP A 280 -2.05 25.37 19.41
C ASP A 280 -1.40 25.57 18.04
N THR A 281 -2.15 26.17 17.13
CA THR A 281 -1.68 26.46 15.76
C THR A 281 -0.84 27.72 15.67
N ASN A 282 -0.75 28.51 16.75
CA ASN A 282 0.03 29.74 16.82
C ASN A 282 0.69 29.93 18.20
N PRO A 283 1.63 29.04 18.59
CA PRO A 283 2.25 29.05 19.92
C PRO A 283 3.14 30.28 20.20
N SER A 284 3.27 31.20 19.23
CA SER A 284 4.08 32.41 19.35
C SER A 284 3.32 33.60 19.94
N ASN A 285 2.01 33.46 20.17
CA ASN A 285 1.18 34.52 20.74
C ASN A 285 0.92 34.27 22.24
N ASN A 286 0.06 35.10 22.84
CA ASN A 286 -0.35 34.99 24.25
C ASN A 286 -1.78 34.44 24.40
N ILE A 287 -2.27 33.69 23.42
CA ILE A 287 -3.57 33.03 23.42
C ILE A 287 -3.30 31.54 23.62
N TYR A 288 -3.96 30.93 24.60
CA TYR A 288 -3.77 29.52 24.90
C TYR A 288 -5.12 28.81 24.79
N PRO A 289 -5.30 27.90 23.81
CA PRO A 289 -6.60 27.25 23.59
C PRO A 289 -7.09 26.47 24.81
N ALA A 290 -6.18 25.85 25.58
CA ALA A 290 -6.52 25.18 26.83
C ALA A 290 -7.15 26.12 27.88
N ASP A 291 -6.69 27.37 27.96
CA ASP A 291 -7.20 28.36 28.92
C ASP A 291 -8.58 28.89 28.52
N GLU A 292 -8.83 29.06 27.21
CA GLU A 292 -10.16 29.41 26.69
C GLU A 292 -11.19 28.33 27.02
N ILE A 293 -10.84 27.06 26.88
CA ILE A 293 -11.73 25.95 27.24
C ILE A 293 -11.99 25.94 28.76
N LYS A 294 -10.95 26.14 29.58
CA LYS A 294 -11.10 26.21 31.04
C LYS A 294 -12.00 27.37 31.48
N LYS A 295 -11.91 28.54 30.83
CA LYS A 295 -12.80 29.69 31.10
C LYS A 295 -14.26 29.38 30.78
N GLY A 296 -14.52 28.45 29.85
CA GLY A 296 -15.87 28.01 29.51
C GLY A 296 -16.54 27.11 30.57
N LEU A 297 -15.79 26.61 31.56
CA LEU A 297 -16.31 25.74 32.61
C LEU A 297 -16.83 26.52 33.82
N SER A 298 -17.91 26.02 34.39
CA SER A 298 -18.39 26.37 35.73
C SER A 298 -17.66 25.55 36.79
N SER A 299 -17.57 26.06 38.02
CA SER A 299 -16.81 25.43 39.11
C SER A 299 -17.26 24.01 39.50
N ASN A 300 -18.50 23.65 39.19
CA ASN A 300 -19.10 22.34 39.42
C ASN A 300 -19.00 21.38 38.22
N GLN A 301 -18.28 21.76 37.17
CA GLN A 301 -18.07 20.96 35.96
C GLN A 301 -16.65 20.40 35.86
N THR A 302 -15.72 20.79 36.75
CA THR A 302 -14.30 20.40 36.65
C THR A 302 -14.09 18.90 36.80
N ASP A 303 -14.93 18.23 37.58
CA ASP A 303 -14.89 16.79 37.82
C ASP A 303 -15.42 15.94 36.65
N GLN A 304 -16.06 16.60 35.67
CA GLN A 304 -16.56 15.94 34.45
C GLN A 304 -15.46 15.71 33.41
N ILE A 305 -14.29 16.35 33.54
CA ILE A 305 -13.15 16.18 32.63
C ILE A 305 -11.98 15.59 33.41
N LYS A 306 -11.72 14.31 33.21
CA LYS A 306 -10.78 13.50 34.00
C LYS A 306 -9.56 13.12 33.18
N GLY A 307 -8.43 12.97 33.87
CA GLY A 307 -7.17 12.49 33.32
C GLY A 307 -6.18 12.25 34.46
N SER A 308 -5.05 11.62 34.17
CA SER A 308 -4.08 11.23 35.21
C SER A 308 -3.27 12.40 35.78
N CYS A 309 -3.27 13.57 35.12
CA CYS A 309 -2.53 14.75 35.60
C CYS A 309 -3.09 15.38 36.87
N CYS A 310 -4.41 15.31 37.04
CA CYS A 310 -5.13 16.38 37.71
C CYS A 310 -6.12 15.81 38.75
N PRO A 311 -6.19 16.40 39.96
CA PRO A 311 -7.18 16.02 40.96
C PRO A 311 -8.59 16.36 40.49
N LYS A 312 -9.62 15.75 41.08
CA LYS A 312 -11.04 16.00 40.71
C LYS A 312 -11.51 17.46 40.82
N THR A 313 -10.74 18.30 41.53
CA THR A 313 -11.01 19.73 41.69
C THR A 313 -10.53 20.57 40.50
N GLU A 314 -9.79 19.98 39.56
CA GLU A 314 -9.24 20.65 38.39
C GLU A 314 -9.62 19.88 37.13
N ALA A 315 -10.13 20.59 36.13
CA ALA A 315 -10.45 19.97 34.85
C ALA A 315 -9.16 19.52 34.15
N ALA A 316 -9.09 18.25 33.74
CA ALA A 316 -7.94 17.68 33.04
C ALA A 316 -7.87 18.15 31.57
N ILE A 317 -7.64 19.44 31.38
CA ILE A 317 -7.48 20.11 30.08
C ILE A 317 -6.04 20.60 29.95
N GLY A 318 -5.38 20.26 28.85
CA GLY A 318 -4.00 20.59 28.63
C GLY A 318 -3.64 20.91 27.18
N GLU A 319 -2.47 21.50 27.03
CA GLU A 319 -1.80 21.77 25.76
C GLU A 319 -0.88 20.58 25.44
N ILE A 320 -0.94 20.08 24.20
CA ILE A 320 -0.22 18.87 23.77
C ILE A 320 0.68 19.08 22.54
N THR A 321 0.75 20.28 21.95
CA THR A 321 1.55 20.59 20.75
C THR A 321 3.02 20.23 20.92
N ALA A 322 3.61 20.56 22.07
CA ALA A 322 5.01 20.23 22.36
C ALA A 322 5.26 18.72 22.52
N SER A 323 4.21 17.94 22.82
CA SER A 323 4.27 16.48 23.01
C SER A 323 4.00 15.71 21.71
N LEU A 324 3.68 16.40 20.61
CA LEU A 324 3.45 15.75 19.32
C LEU A 324 4.75 15.14 18.78
N ASN A 325 4.67 13.87 18.38
CA ASN A 325 5.73 13.19 17.67
C ASN A 325 5.88 13.70 16.22
N ASP A 326 6.93 13.28 15.54
CA ASP A 326 7.25 13.77 14.18
C ASP A 326 6.12 13.55 13.17
N ASP A 327 5.38 12.44 13.29
CA ASP A 327 4.24 12.14 12.43
C ASP A 327 3.06 13.06 12.74
N GLN A 328 2.72 13.23 14.02
CA GLN A 328 1.61 14.08 14.47
C GLN A 328 1.86 15.56 14.16
N ARG A 329 3.12 16.00 14.11
CA ARG A 329 3.47 17.37 13.72
C ARG A 329 3.04 17.72 12.30
N LEU A 330 2.80 16.73 11.43
CA LEU A 330 2.21 16.97 10.11
C LEU A 330 0.79 17.57 10.21
N LEU A 331 0.08 17.35 11.32
CA LEU A 331 -1.22 17.99 11.55
C LEU A 331 -1.13 19.51 11.71
N LEU A 332 0.06 20.06 12.02
CA LEU A 332 0.30 21.50 12.11
C LEU A 332 0.41 22.17 10.72
N ASP A 333 0.53 21.40 9.64
CA ASP A 333 0.48 21.93 8.27
C ASP A 333 -0.98 21.92 7.76
N PRO A 334 -1.62 23.08 7.57
CA PRO A 334 -2.99 23.14 7.06
C PRO A 334 -3.11 22.58 5.64
N LYS A 335 -2.04 22.63 4.82
CA LYS A 335 -2.03 22.05 3.48
C LYS A 335 -2.05 20.53 3.53
N PHE A 336 -1.29 19.94 4.45
CA PHE A 336 -1.29 18.50 4.67
C PHE A 336 -2.68 18.02 5.13
N LEU A 337 -3.24 18.64 6.17
CA LEU A 337 -4.55 18.25 6.68
C LEU A 337 -5.66 18.47 5.64
N TRP A 338 -5.58 19.53 4.83
CA TRP A 338 -6.49 19.75 3.70
C TRP A 338 -6.41 18.62 2.67
N ASN A 339 -5.20 18.17 2.32
CA ASN A 339 -5.02 17.04 1.40
C ASN A 339 -5.59 15.74 1.98
N VAL A 340 -5.38 15.48 3.27
CA VAL A 340 -6.00 14.35 3.96
C VAL A 340 -7.52 14.43 3.86
N ALA A 341 -8.10 15.57 4.24
CA ALA A 341 -9.55 15.78 4.28
C ALA A 341 -10.22 15.63 2.92
N TYR A 342 -9.72 16.31 1.88
CA TYR A 342 -10.46 16.47 0.63
C TYR A 342 -9.96 15.59 -0.52
N ASN A 343 -8.73 15.08 -0.46
CA ASN A 343 -8.17 14.27 -1.55
C ASN A 343 -7.97 12.81 -1.14
N LEU A 344 -7.46 12.54 0.07
CA LEU A 344 -7.15 11.18 0.51
C LEU A 344 -8.38 10.46 1.07
N MET A 345 -9.00 10.99 2.11
CA MET A 345 -10.14 10.35 2.81
C MET A 345 -11.28 9.90 1.86
N PRO A 346 -11.71 10.69 0.86
CA PRO A 346 -12.79 10.27 -0.03
C PRO A 346 -12.45 9.08 -0.94
N GLN A 347 -11.17 8.79 -1.18
CA GLN A 347 -10.75 7.74 -2.12
C GLN A 347 -10.83 6.34 -1.51
N PHE A 348 -10.73 6.22 -0.18
CA PHE A 348 -10.76 4.94 0.51
C PHE A 348 -11.90 4.81 1.52
N ALA A 349 -12.74 5.84 1.68
CA ALA A 349 -13.94 5.76 2.49
C ALA A 349 -14.89 4.66 1.97
N ASP A 350 -15.41 3.84 2.88
CA ASP A 350 -16.42 2.83 2.58
C ASP A 350 -17.76 3.48 2.24
N ASN A 351 -18.12 4.53 3.00
CA ASN A 351 -19.35 5.30 2.81
C ASN A 351 -18.99 6.76 2.50
N VAL A 352 -19.49 7.30 1.39
CA VAL A 352 -19.24 8.68 0.96
C VAL A 352 -20.56 9.42 0.78
N TYR A 353 -20.82 10.39 1.65
CA TYR A 353 -21.98 11.28 1.58
C TYR A 353 -21.55 12.66 1.07
N LYS A 354 -22.26 13.21 0.09
CA LYS A 354 -21.97 14.52 -0.51
C LYS A 354 -23.00 15.56 -0.09
N GLY A 355 -22.53 16.75 0.26
CA GLY A 355 -23.37 17.82 0.78
C GLY A 355 -23.84 17.56 2.20
N ASP A 356 -24.63 18.49 2.72
CA ASP A 356 -25.13 18.44 4.10
C ASP A 356 -26.03 17.23 4.33
N GLN A 357 -25.78 16.53 5.42
CA GLN A 357 -26.49 15.32 5.81
C GLN A 357 -27.32 15.56 7.06
N LYS A 358 -28.48 14.89 7.10
CA LYS A 358 -29.31 14.83 8.28
C LYS A 358 -29.73 13.38 8.55
N TRP A 359 -29.26 12.81 9.65
CA TRP A 359 -29.56 11.45 10.04
C TRP A 359 -30.66 11.44 11.10
N THR A 360 -31.85 11.02 10.67
CA THR A 360 -33.08 10.97 11.48
C THR A 360 -33.57 9.54 11.65
N GLY A 361 -34.11 9.19 12.81
CA GLY A 361 -34.64 7.85 13.08
C GLY A 361 -33.56 6.78 13.24
N ALA A 362 -33.92 5.51 13.02
CA ALA A 362 -32.97 4.39 12.96
C ALA A 362 -32.25 4.43 11.61
N PHE A 363 -31.06 5.03 11.59
CA PHE A 363 -30.22 5.09 10.40
C PHE A 363 -29.86 3.66 9.95
N THR A 364 -30.07 3.33 8.67
CA THR A 364 -30.04 1.94 8.19
C THR A 364 -28.75 1.53 7.48
N ASP A 365 -27.91 2.48 7.10
CA ASP A 365 -26.66 2.15 6.42
C ASP A 365 -25.68 1.51 7.42
N ASP A 366 -24.88 0.55 6.94
CA ASP A 366 -23.84 -0.08 7.75
C ASP A 366 -22.71 0.93 8.01
N LEU A 367 -22.73 1.51 9.22
CA LEU A 367 -21.69 2.40 9.73
C LEU A 367 -20.62 1.65 10.54
N GLY A 368 -20.59 0.31 10.45
CA GLY A 368 -19.72 -0.54 11.25
C GLY A 368 -20.39 -1.03 12.53
N HIS A 369 -19.82 -2.09 13.09
CA HIS A 369 -20.29 -2.77 14.28
C HIS A 369 -19.12 -3.06 15.22
N TYR A 370 -19.29 -2.66 16.49
CA TYR A 370 -18.34 -2.97 17.56
C TYR A 370 -19.06 -3.60 18.76
N ASP A 371 -18.59 -4.77 19.16
CA ASP A 371 -19.00 -5.46 20.38
C ASP A 371 -17.85 -5.42 21.39
N SER A 372 -18.01 -4.56 22.40
CA SER A 372 -17.04 -4.39 23.50
C SER A 372 -16.79 -5.65 24.34
N SER A 373 -17.63 -6.69 24.23
CA SER A 373 -17.44 -7.95 24.96
C SER A 373 -16.43 -8.89 24.29
N LYS A 374 -16.00 -8.57 23.06
CA LYS A 374 -15.08 -9.38 22.27
C LYS A 374 -13.76 -8.66 22.02
N PRO A 375 -12.69 -9.39 21.67
CA PRO A 375 -11.46 -8.78 21.18
C PRO A 375 -11.72 -7.84 20.00
N VAL A 376 -10.90 -6.79 19.89
CA VAL A 376 -11.04 -5.76 18.84
C VAL A 376 -10.76 -6.32 17.44
N ASP A 377 -9.98 -7.41 17.37
CA ASP A 377 -9.61 -8.17 16.17
C ASP A 377 -10.52 -9.38 15.91
N ASP A 378 -11.63 -9.52 16.64
CA ASP A 378 -12.58 -10.60 16.38
C ASP A 378 -13.21 -10.43 14.97
N PRO A 379 -13.33 -11.50 14.17
CA PRO A 379 -13.91 -11.42 12.82
C PRO A 379 -15.36 -10.91 12.75
N SER A 380 -16.08 -10.88 13.87
CA SER A 380 -17.43 -10.30 13.92
C SER A 380 -17.46 -8.78 14.09
N GLN A 381 -16.31 -8.16 14.39
CA GLN A 381 -16.16 -6.70 14.39
C GLN A 381 -16.13 -6.17 12.95
N SER A 382 -16.75 -5.02 12.71
CA SER A 382 -16.75 -4.35 11.40
C SER A 382 -16.44 -2.88 11.60
N PHE A 383 -15.35 -2.39 11.02
CA PHE A 383 -14.97 -0.97 11.09
C PHE A 383 -15.10 -0.36 9.70
N LYS A 384 -15.81 0.77 9.61
CA LYS A 384 -16.06 1.48 8.36
C LYS A 384 -15.47 2.88 8.41
N VAL A 385 -14.95 3.34 7.28
CA VAL A 385 -14.60 4.74 7.06
C VAL A 385 -15.78 5.43 6.43
N THR A 386 -16.45 6.28 7.21
CA THR A 386 -17.61 7.07 6.79
C THR A 386 -17.20 8.52 6.60
N TYR A 387 -17.30 9.02 5.37
CA TYR A 387 -16.92 10.36 4.99
C TYR A 387 -18.13 11.21 4.60
N VAL A 388 -18.29 12.36 5.25
CA VAL A 388 -19.34 13.35 4.98
C VAL A 388 -18.74 14.65 4.46
N ASN A 389 -19.03 14.95 3.20
CA ASN A 389 -18.60 16.17 2.50
C ASN A 389 -19.59 17.32 2.70
N GLY A 390 -19.77 17.77 3.94
CA GLY A 390 -20.70 18.83 4.32
C GLY A 390 -20.96 18.80 5.83
N ASP A 391 -22.00 19.51 6.26
CA ASP A 391 -22.48 19.46 7.63
C ASP A 391 -23.17 18.12 7.92
N LEU A 392 -23.12 17.66 9.18
CA LEU A 392 -23.79 16.45 9.64
C LEU A 392 -24.66 16.76 10.86
N ASP A 393 -25.98 16.64 10.71
CA ASP A 393 -26.96 16.80 11.79
C ASP A 393 -27.57 15.44 12.18
N ILE A 394 -27.22 14.94 13.36
CA ILE A 394 -27.72 13.68 13.91
C ILE A 394 -28.83 13.99 14.90
N THR A 395 -30.07 13.71 14.52
CA THR A 395 -31.25 13.90 15.37
C THR A 395 -31.90 12.57 15.78
N GLY A 396 -31.52 11.45 15.15
CA GLY A 396 -31.96 10.09 15.50
C GLY A 396 -31.02 9.34 16.45
N ASP A 397 -31.26 8.04 16.57
CA ASP A 397 -30.38 7.11 17.29
C ASP A 397 -29.45 6.45 16.27
N VAL A 398 -28.16 6.78 16.34
CA VAL A 398 -27.13 6.29 15.40
C VAL A 398 -26.07 5.53 16.17
N THR A 399 -25.73 4.34 15.68
CA THR A 399 -24.60 3.55 16.17
C THR A 399 -23.67 3.24 15.01
N GLY A 400 -22.36 3.32 15.22
CA GLY A 400 -21.37 2.93 14.22
C GLY A 400 -20.00 2.69 14.83
N ALA A 401 -19.10 2.13 14.02
CA ALA A 401 -17.74 1.81 14.42
C ALA A 401 -16.74 2.07 13.28
N GLY A 402 -15.61 2.67 13.61
CA GLY A 402 -14.56 3.04 12.65
C GLY A 402 -14.26 4.53 12.65
N ILE A 403 -14.10 5.11 11.46
CA ILE A 403 -13.77 6.53 11.27
C ILE A 403 -14.99 7.27 10.78
N LEU A 404 -15.46 8.26 11.53
CA LEU A 404 -16.44 9.25 11.07
C LEU A 404 -15.71 10.54 10.71
N PHE A 405 -15.64 10.87 9.43
CA PHE A 405 -14.98 12.08 8.94
C PHE A 405 -16.02 13.09 8.45
N VAL A 406 -16.05 14.28 9.04
CA VAL A 406 -16.99 15.36 8.70
C VAL A 406 -16.20 16.61 8.31
N THR A 407 -16.43 17.10 7.09
CA THR A 407 -15.75 18.30 6.58
C THR A 407 -16.45 19.62 6.92
N GLY A 408 -17.71 19.57 7.36
CA GLY A 408 -18.49 20.70 7.86
C GLY A 408 -18.69 20.67 9.37
N LYS A 409 -19.79 21.27 9.83
CA LYS A 409 -20.24 21.24 11.23
C LYS A 409 -20.81 19.86 11.58
N LEU A 410 -20.42 19.32 12.73
CA LEU A 410 -21.06 18.16 13.35
C LEU A 410 -22.04 18.63 14.44
N SER A 411 -23.33 18.31 14.29
CA SER A 411 -24.37 18.58 15.29
C SER A 411 -25.00 17.27 15.76
N ILE A 412 -25.00 17.03 17.06
CA ILE A 412 -25.61 15.84 17.66
C ILE A 412 -26.71 16.27 18.63
N ARG A 413 -27.96 16.13 18.19
CA ARG A 413 -29.17 16.44 18.95
C ARG A 413 -29.89 15.19 19.47
N GLY A 414 -29.73 14.08 18.74
CA GLY A 414 -30.18 12.73 19.11
C GLY A 414 -29.15 11.98 19.95
N SER A 415 -29.09 10.66 19.78
CA SER A 415 -28.14 9.76 20.43
C SER A 415 -27.13 9.24 19.41
N LEU A 416 -25.84 9.49 19.64
CA LEU A 416 -24.76 8.86 18.87
C LEU A 416 -24.00 7.88 19.77
N LYS A 417 -23.78 6.66 19.31
CA LYS A 417 -22.80 5.72 19.87
C LYS A 417 -21.75 5.41 18.81
N TRP A 418 -20.54 5.92 18.99
CA TRP A 418 -19.46 5.72 18.04
C TRP A 418 -18.28 5.01 18.70
N ALA A 419 -17.91 3.85 18.17
CA ALA A 419 -16.72 3.11 18.59
C ALA A 419 -15.59 3.34 17.58
N GLY A 420 -14.65 4.21 17.94
CA GLY A 420 -13.50 4.55 17.10
C GLY A 420 -13.19 6.03 17.14
N MET A 421 -13.04 6.61 15.96
CA MET A 421 -12.53 7.97 15.79
C MET A 421 -13.54 8.84 15.04
N ALA A 422 -13.77 10.04 15.55
CA ALA A 422 -14.52 11.09 14.87
C ALA A 422 -13.57 12.25 14.52
N LEU A 423 -13.47 12.57 13.23
CA LEU A 423 -12.62 13.64 12.70
C LEU A 423 -13.54 14.73 12.15
N VAL A 424 -13.50 15.91 12.73
CA VAL A 424 -14.30 17.06 12.29
C VAL A 424 -13.36 18.19 11.92
N VAL A 425 -13.33 18.55 10.64
CA VAL A 425 -12.43 19.60 10.11
C VAL A 425 -13.16 20.85 9.63
N GLY A 426 -14.50 20.86 9.70
CA GLY A 426 -15.32 22.02 9.33
C GLY A 426 -15.50 23.07 10.42
N GLY A 427 -14.76 22.93 11.53
CA GLY A 427 -14.61 23.97 12.52
C GLY A 427 -15.68 24.08 13.58
N SER A 428 -16.72 23.25 13.59
CA SER A 428 -17.71 23.28 14.67
C SER A 428 -18.25 21.91 15.06
N VAL A 429 -18.31 21.65 16.38
CA VAL A 429 -18.94 20.48 17.00
C VAL A 429 -19.95 20.96 18.05
N ASP A 430 -21.22 20.56 17.88
CA ASP A 430 -22.33 20.94 18.77
C ASP A 430 -23.01 19.69 19.33
N LEU A 431 -22.74 19.40 20.60
CA LEU A 431 -23.25 18.25 21.35
C LEU A 431 -24.26 18.68 22.42
N SER A 432 -25.02 19.74 22.18
CA SER A 432 -26.01 20.24 23.13
C SER A 432 -27.27 19.34 23.26
N GLY A 433 -27.32 18.22 22.53
CA GLY A 433 -28.44 17.28 22.48
C GLY A 433 -28.60 16.36 23.68
N HIS A 434 -29.29 15.23 23.46
CA HIS A 434 -29.55 14.23 24.50
C HIS A 434 -28.29 13.44 24.93
N GLY A 435 -27.29 13.32 24.04
CA GLY A 435 -25.95 12.87 24.38
C GLY A 435 -25.22 12.20 23.22
N ALA A 436 -23.90 12.43 23.13
CA ALA A 436 -23.00 11.70 22.24
C ALA A 436 -22.06 10.80 23.07
N ALA A 437 -22.04 9.50 22.78
CA ALA A 437 -21.10 8.56 23.35
C ALA A 437 -20.05 8.19 22.31
N VAL A 438 -18.80 8.60 22.53
CA VAL A 438 -17.66 8.24 21.68
C VAL A 438 -16.64 7.47 22.51
N GLU A 439 -16.40 6.23 22.12
CA GLU A 439 -15.36 5.39 22.67
C GLU A 439 -14.18 5.36 21.68
N GLY A 440 -13.07 6.00 22.04
CA GLY A 440 -11.91 6.22 21.17
C GLY A 440 -11.45 7.68 21.21
N ASN A 441 -11.51 8.41 20.09
CA ASN A 441 -11.21 9.84 20.09
C ASN A 441 -12.13 10.70 19.21
N LEU A 442 -12.24 11.98 19.54
CA LEU A 442 -12.78 13.02 18.69
C LEU A 442 -11.70 14.08 18.44
N TYR A 443 -11.39 14.35 17.19
CA TYR A 443 -10.48 15.41 16.76
C TYR A 443 -11.28 16.52 16.06
N LEU A 444 -11.12 17.74 16.54
CA LEU A 444 -11.75 18.93 16.00
C LEU A 444 -10.70 19.93 15.51
N ALA A 445 -10.78 20.31 14.24
CA ALA A 445 -10.04 21.42 13.67
C ALA A 445 -10.98 22.29 12.83
N ASN A 446 -10.59 23.54 12.59
CA ASN A 446 -11.26 24.42 11.65
C ASN A 446 -10.35 24.67 10.44
N LEU A 447 -10.54 23.93 9.35
CA LEU A 447 -9.83 24.18 8.10
C LEU A 447 -10.61 25.16 7.23
N GLN A 448 -9.96 26.28 6.89
CA GLN A 448 -10.54 27.30 6.04
C GLN A 448 -10.01 27.16 4.60
N PRO A 449 -10.89 27.20 3.59
CA PRO A 449 -10.49 27.18 2.20
C PRO A 449 -9.62 28.40 1.88
N GLY A 450 -8.56 28.18 1.10
CA GLY A 450 -7.63 29.22 0.70
C GLY A 450 -6.52 28.66 -0.18
N ASN A 451 -5.66 29.55 -0.70
CA ASN A 451 -4.44 29.15 -1.40
C ASN A 451 -3.24 29.91 -0.82
N PRO A 452 -2.54 29.36 0.19
CA PRO A 452 -2.77 28.05 0.82
C PRO A 452 -3.98 28.03 1.78
N PRO A 453 -4.53 26.85 2.11
CA PRO A 453 -5.52 26.70 3.17
C PRO A 453 -4.93 27.10 4.54
N THR A 454 -5.78 27.50 5.48
CA THR A 454 -5.36 28.00 6.80
C THR A 454 -6.22 27.42 7.93
N PHE A 455 -5.74 27.52 9.17
CA PHE A 455 -6.56 27.22 10.34
C PHE A 455 -7.43 28.42 10.72
N GLY A 456 -8.71 28.18 10.95
CA GLY A 456 -9.62 29.10 11.63
C GLY A 456 -9.79 28.75 13.11
N ASN A 457 -10.71 29.42 13.78
CA ASN A 457 -11.03 29.14 15.17
C ASN A 457 -12.05 27.99 15.27
N PRO A 458 -11.72 26.84 15.88
CA PRO A 458 -12.71 25.81 16.16
C PRO A 458 -13.75 26.29 17.17
N ALA A 459 -14.97 25.78 17.05
CA ALA A 459 -16.07 26.03 17.96
C ALA A 459 -16.61 24.72 18.53
N VAL A 460 -16.76 24.63 19.84
CA VAL A 460 -17.24 23.42 20.53
C VAL A 460 -18.32 23.74 21.53
N THR A 461 -19.35 22.91 21.59
CA THR A 461 -20.32 22.88 22.70
C THR A 461 -20.48 21.44 23.15
N VAL A 462 -20.26 21.17 24.43
CA VAL A 462 -20.49 19.87 25.07
C VAL A 462 -21.65 19.99 26.05
N GLY A 463 -22.65 19.14 25.91
CA GLY A 463 -23.78 19.09 26.83
C GLY A 463 -24.45 17.72 26.85
N GLY A 464 -25.63 17.66 27.46
CA GLY A 464 -26.38 16.42 27.61
C GLY A 464 -25.62 15.36 28.41
N SER A 465 -25.98 14.10 28.21
CA SER A 465 -25.28 12.95 28.80
C SER A 465 -24.14 12.46 27.90
N SER A 466 -23.37 13.39 27.30
CA SER A 466 -22.30 13.03 26.37
C SER A 466 -21.10 12.40 27.10
N THR A 467 -20.59 11.28 26.58
CA THR A 467 -19.50 10.52 27.19
C THR A 467 -18.36 10.29 26.20
N PHE A 468 -17.14 10.66 26.58
CA PHE A 468 -15.93 10.43 25.81
C PHE A 468 -14.96 9.59 26.64
N GLN A 469 -14.48 8.48 26.09
CA GLN A 469 -13.56 7.59 26.80
C GLN A 469 -12.46 7.12 25.87
N THR A 470 -11.22 7.06 26.36
CA THR A 470 -10.09 6.55 25.58
C THR A 470 -10.12 5.03 25.49
N ASN A 471 -9.97 4.50 24.28
CA ASN A 471 -9.69 3.09 24.05
C ASN A 471 -8.57 2.96 23.02
N ALA A 472 -7.32 2.79 23.49
CA ALA A 472 -6.14 2.77 22.63
C ALA A 472 -6.10 1.57 21.67
N ALA A 473 -6.64 0.42 22.09
CA ALA A 473 -6.70 -0.77 21.23
C ALA A 473 -7.67 -0.55 20.06
N LEU A 474 -8.84 0.02 20.35
CA LEU A 474 -9.83 0.41 19.35
C LEU A 474 -9.29 1.50 18.42
N LEU A 475 -8.66 2.55 18.95
CA LEU A 475 -8.09 3.63 18.15
C LEU A 475 -7.03 3.12 17.16
N ARG A 476 -6.12 2.25 17.61
CA ARG A 476 -5.10 1.62 16.74
C ARG A 476 -5.72 0.72 15.68
N MET A 477 -6.77 -0.03 16.01
CA MET A 477 -7.49 -0.84 15.03
C MET A 477 -8.14 0.05 13.95
N VAL A 478 -8.76 1.13 14.37
CA VAL A 478 -9.44 2.07 13.47
C VAL A 478 -8.44 2.84 12.60
N LEU A 479 -7.30 3.25 13.15
CA LEU A 479 -6.22 3.90 12.38
C LEU A 479 -5.67 3.01 11.26
N ARG A 480 -5.62 1.69 11.44
CA ARG A 480 -5.21 0.73 10.39
C ARG A 480 -6.17 0.68 9.21
N GLN A 481 -7.40 1.18 9.37
CA GLN A 481 -8.32 1.33 8.24
C GLN A 481 -7.87 2.43 7.27
N LEU A 482 -6.96 3.31 7.69
CA LEU A 482 -6.28 4.23 6.78
C LEU A 482 -5.17 3.47 6.04
N PRO A 483 -5.00 3.69 4.72
CA PRO A 483 -3.90 3.09 3.99
C PRO A 483 -2.54 3.59 4.55
N PRO A 484 -1.54 2.71 4.70
CA PRO A 484 -0.20 3.13 5.08
C PRO A 484 0.41 3.98 3.96
N MET A 485 1.34 4.86 4.32
CA MET A 485 2.02 5.69 3.32
C MET A 485 3.18 4.92 2.69
N GLU A 486 3.25 4.96 1.36
CA GLU A 486 4.42 4.52 0.62
C GLU A 486 5.55 5.57 0.76
N ILE A 487 6.64 5.23 1.45
CA ILE A 487 7.79 6.12 1.65
C ILE A 487 8.74 6.06 0.45
N SER A 488 8.91 4.87 -0.12
CA SER A 488 9.78 4.65 -1.27
C SER A 488 9.30 3.49 -2.11
N ARG A 489 9.66 3.51 -3.40
CA ARG A 489 9.45 2.44 -4.36
C ARG A 489 10.64 2.37 -5.30
N ARG A 490 11.15 1.17 -5.55
CA ARG A 490 12.24 0.95 -6.51
C ARG A 490 12.17 -0.42 -7.18
N GLU A 491 12.71 -0.49 -8.38
CA GLU A 491 13.05 -1.75 -9.03
C GLU A 491 14.37 -2.25 -8.47
N ILE A 492 14.47 -3.56 -8.24
CA ILE A 492 15.71 -4.18 -7.81
C ILE A 492 16.34 -4.93 -8.98
N THR A 493 17.54 -4.50 -9.34
CA THR A 493 18.35 -5.15 -10.39
C THR A 493 19.45 -5.98 -9.74
N SER A 494 20.02 -6.92 -10.49
CA SER A 494 21.15 -7.74 -10.02
C SER A 494 22.42 -6.94 -9.69
N SER A 495 22.49 -5.65 -10.04
CA SER A 495 23.60 -4.75 -9.69
C SER A 495 23.36 -3.95 -8.40
N MET A 496 22.10 -3.90 -7.94
CA MET A 496 21.67 -3.29 -6.68
C MET A 496 21.49 -4.34 -5.57
N ASP A 497 21.76 -5.60 -5.90
CA ASP A 497 21.80 -6.76 -5.02
C ASP A 497 23.28 -7.05 -4.74
N PRO A 498 23.77 -6.93 -3.48
CA PRO A 498 25.20 -7.02 -3.17
C PRO A 498 25.86 -8.36 -3.53
#